data_AF-A0A1T4UCF4-F1
#
_entry.id   AF-A0A1T4UCF4-F1
#
_cell.length_a   1.000
_cell.length_b   1.000
_cell.length_c   1.000
_cell.angle_alpha   90.00
_cell.angle_beta   90.00
_cell.angle_gamma   90.00
#
_symmetry.space_group_name_H-M   'P 1'
#
loop_
_entity.id
_entity.type
_entity.pdbx_description
1 polymer ?
#
loop_
_entity_poly.entity_id
_entity_poly.type
_entity_poly.pdbx_seq_one_letter_code
_entity_poly.pdbx_strand_id
1 'polypeptide(L)'
;MTSISALLGLRNQLDNKRNSGLHKASYALWGVFAIALGYALYAYQDMNHVKVHAAQVVTLNNAAQQLRQTVSASMLNQERELTQIEKEVQHFRYLLLRTKSHTIEDEWEDIQNTLVDADAFVEDVDNLLASIYSVSKVTRQLKSLTETHRSPELIRLFESISSYLLFEFHGLNGDRATSVQRFNQYIDAIEKQLSSSSSNVVSVELYTLYTGLIRLNRQLESLDSVINHKFVRAMTQQQQYWTNRVIVLLDNTLLSLVVAFIALGSQVAVRYKLEQRAYADNDLPRKLPRKFQHEEIKERHVDDSFSEEQLFDSNVLIEQLEGDFDAIDSVLTMFVAEHQNDAQKVRKQNEQNETARTSALIHNLKGVSGNIGAVSLERFCREMEMSLKEGLALSETTLDRFEMLLTMTIQNVLKEMEQLRRTLAT
;
A
#
# COMPACT_ATOMS: atom_id res chain seq x y z
N MET A 1 -16.24 -42.42 -62.53
CA MET A 1 -17.08 -41.80 -61.49
C MET A 1 -16.48 -42.03 -60.10
N THR A 2 -15.28 -41.51 -59.88
CA THR A 2 -14.52 -41.64 -58.63
C THR A 2 -13.83 -40.31 -58.36
N SER A 3 -14.41 -39.42 -57.54
CA SER A 3 -13.61 -38.37 -56.86
C SER A 3 -14.37 -37.49 -55.86
N ILE A 4 -15.71 -37.47 -55.81
CA ILE A 4 -16.41 -36.53 -54.91
C ILE A 4 -16.38 -37.02 -53.45
N SER A 5 -16.56 -38.32 -53.21
CA SER A 5 -16.50 -38.91 -51.86
C SER A 5 -15.10 -38.85 -51.23
N ALA A 6 -14.04 -38.98 -52.04
CA ALA A 6 -12.66 -38.89 -51.57
C ALA A 6 -12.26 -37.46 -51.17
N LEU A 7 -12.77 -36.44 -51.89
CA LEU A 7 -12.55 -35.03 -51.57
C LEU A 7 -13.31 -34.59 -50.29
N LEU A 8 -14.52 -35.09 -50.07
CA LEU A 8 -15.29 -34.87 -48.84
C LEU A 8 -14.64 -35.53 -47.62
N GLY A 9 -14.09 -36.74 -47.76
CA GLY A 9 -13.38 -37.43 -46.67
C GLY A 9 -12.08 -36.71 -46.24
N LEU A 10 -11.32 -36.17 -47.20
CA LEU A 10 -10.11 -35.38 -46.94
C LEU A 10 -10.42 -34.06 -46.23
N ARG A 11 -11.51 -33.37 -46.60
CA ARG A 11 -11.96 -32.13 -45.94
C ARG A 11 -12.39 -32.38 -44.49
N ASN A 12 -13.17 -33.43 -44.23
CA ASN A 12 -13.57 -33.79 -42.87
C ASN A 12 -12.38 -34.24 -42.00
N GLN A 13 -11.39 -34.93 -42.56
CA GLN A 13 -10.16 -35.26 -41.82
C GLN A 13 -9.32 -34.03 -41.48
N LEU A 14 -9.22 -33.05 -42.38
CA LEU A 14 -8.50 -31.81 -42.16
C LEU A 14 -9.18 -30.93 -41.10
N ASP A 15 -10.51 -30.81 -41.13
CA ASP A 15 -11.26 -30.04 -40.13
C ASP A 15 -11.26 -30.70 -38.74
N ASN A 16 -11.34 -32.04 -38.68
CA ASN A 16 -11.24 -32.76 -37.40
C ASN A 16 -9.83 -32.65 -36.77
N LYS A 17 -8.77 -32.72 -37.59
CA LYS A 17 -7.39 -32.51 -37.14
C LYS A 17 -7.15 -31.06 -36.68
N ARG A 18 -7.81 -30.08 -37.33
CA ARG A 18 -7.72 -28.65 -36.99
C ARG A 18 -8.52 -28.29 -35.72
N ASN A 19 -9.67 -28.90 -35.48
CA ASN A 19 -10.43 -28.75 -34.24
C ASN A 19 -9.69 -29.40 -33.06
N SER A 20 -9.05 -30.56 -33.26
CA SER A 20 -8.15 -31.16 -32.25
C SER A 20 -6.99 -30.22 -31.87
N GLY A 21 -6.43 -29.49 -32.85
CA GLY A 21 -5.41 -28.46 -32.60
C GLY A 21 -5.91 -27.28 -31.75
N LEU A 22 -7.13 -26.79 -31.99
CA LEU A 22 -7.72 -25.71 -31.22
C LEU A 22 -8.06 -26.11 -29.77
N HIS A 23 -8.52 -27.35 -29.56
CA HIS A 23 -8.72 -27.86 -28.20
C HIS A 23 -7.40 -27.96 -27.43
N LYS A 24 -6.32 -28.45 -28.06
CA LYS A 24 -4.97 -28.47 -27.44
C LYS A 24 -4.46 -27.06 -27.12
N ALA A 25 -4.69 -26.10 -28.01
CA ALA A 25 -4.36 -24.69 -27.78
C ALA A 25 -5.14 -24.11 -26.59
N SER A 26 -6.43 -24.46 -26.46
CA SER A 26 -7.26 -24.04 -25.33
C SER A 26 -6.74 -24.57 -23.99
N TYR A 27 -6.33 -25.84 -23.91
CA TYR A 27 -5.72 -26.38 -22.68
C TYR A 27 -4.38 -25.74 -22.37
N ALA A 28 -3.56 -25.46 -23.38
CA ALA A 28 -2.28 -24.77 -23.21
C ALA A 28 -2.47 -23.34 -22.66
N LEU A 29 -3.48 -22.61 -23.14
CA LEU A 29 -3.80 -21.26 -22.66
C LEU A 29 -4.25 -21.25 -21.19
N TRP A 30 -5.03 -22.25 -20.75
CA TRP A 30 -5.35 -22.43 -19.33
C TRP A 30 -4.10 -22.70 -18.48
N GLY A 31 -3.17 -23.52 -18.99
CA GLY A 31 -1.89 -23.76 -18.33
C GLY A 31 -1.07 -22.49 -18.17
N VAL A 32 -0.94 -21.69 -19.22
CA VAL A 32 -0.24 -20.39 -19.18
C VAL A 32 -0.91 -19.44 -18.21
N PHE A 33 -2.25 -19.37 -18.21
CA PHE A 33 -3.00 -18.54 -17.27
C PHE A 33 -2.75 -18.96 -15.81
N ALA A 34 -2.88 -20.24 -15.49
CA ALA A 34 -2.70 -20.75 -14.13
C ALA A 34 -1.27 -20.51 -13.62
N ILE A 35 -0.26 -20.73 -14.47
CA ILE A 35 1.16 -20.48 -14.13
C ILE A 35 1.40 -18.97 -13.91
N ALA A 36 0.91 -18.13 -14.81
CA ALA A 36 1.10 -16.68 -14.71
C ALA A 36 0.39 -16.09 -13.49
N LEU A 37 -0.83 -16.54 -13.20
CA LEU A 37 -1.60 -16.12 -12.03
C LEU A 37 -0.96 -16.61 -10.73
N GLY A 38 -0.52 -17.87 -10.68
CA GLY A 38 0.19 -18.42 -9.52
C GLY A 38 1.49 -17.66 -9.23
N TYR A 39 2.26 -17.34 -10.28
CA TYR A 39 3.44 -16.51 -10.16
C TYR A 39 3.10 -15.08 -9.69
N ALA A 40 2.03 -14.48 -10.20
CA ALA A 40 1.56 -13.16 -9.78
C ALA A 40 1.24 -13.11 -8.28
N LEU A 41 0.52 -14.12 -7.77
CA LEU A 41 0.19 -14.24 -6.36
C LEU A 41 1.43 -14.41 -5.48
N TYR A 42 2.35 -15.28 -5.89
CA TYR A 42 3.63 -15.46 -5.20
C TYR A 42 4.44 -14.16 -5.15
N ALA A 43 4.63 -13.50 -6.31
CA ALA A 43 5.37 -12.26 -6.40
C ALA A 43 4.69 -11.11 -5.62
N TYR A 44 3.35 -11.11 -5.52
CA TYR A 44 2.61 -10.15 -4.72
C TYR A 44 2.86 -10.34 -3.22
N GLN A 45 2.86 -11.59 -2.75
CA GLN A 45 3.18 -11.90 -1.36
C GLN A 45 4.62 -11.46 -1.03
N ASP A 46 5.59 -11.84 -1.87
CA ASP A 46 7.01 -11.45 -1.72
C ASP A 46 7.17 -9.91 -1.70
N MET A 47 6.52 -9.21 -2.63
CA MET A 47 6.50 -7.75 -2.66
C MET A 47 5.96 -7.15 -1.36
N ASN A 48 4.90 -7.72 -0.78
CA ASN A 48 4.30 -7.19 0.43
C ASN A 48 5.24 -7.34 1.64
N HIS A 49 5.94 -8.46 1.76
CA HIS A 49 7.00 -8.63 2.78
C HIS A 49 8.11 -7.60 2.59
N VAL A 50 8.66 -7.50 1.38
CA VAL A 50 9.73 -6.54 1.04
C VAL A 50 9.29 -5.09 1.27
N LYS A 51 8.02 -4.75 1.02
CA LYS A 51 7.46 -3.43 1.27
C LYS A 51 7.44 -3.08 2.75
N VAL A 52 7.09 -4.03 3.62
CA VAL A 52 7.15 -3.82 5.08
C VAL A 52 8.59 -3.57 5.52
N HIS A 53 9.56 -4.33 5.00
CA HIS A 53 10.99 -4.10 5.25
C HIS A 53 11.41 -2.69 4.82
N ALA A 54 11.11 -2.31 3.58
CA ALA A 54 11.43 -0.99 3.03
C ALA A 54 10.82 0.14 3.86
N ALA A 55 9.59 -0.02 4.34
CA ALA A 55 8.91 0.98 5.15
C ALA A 55 9.64 1.25 6.47
N GLN A 56 10.09 0.20 7.16
CA GLN A 56 10.83 0.36 8.42
C GLN A 56 12.16 1.06 8.19
N VAL A 57 12.90 0.65 7.15
CA VAL A 57 14.17 1.28 6.74
C VAL A 57 13.97 2.77 6.44
N VAL A 58 12.93 3.12 5.67
CA VAL A 58 12.59 4.51 5.35
C VAL A 58 12.27 5.31 6.62
N THR A 59 11.45 4.76 7.53
CA THR A 59 11.08 5.47 8.76
C THR A 59 12.28 5.74 9.66
N LEU A 60 13.18 4.77 9.81
CA LEU A 60 14.40 4.93 10.59
C LEU A 60 15.37 5.92 9.94
N ASN A 61 15.54 5.87 8.61
CA ASN A 61 16.37 6.84 7.89
C ASN A 61 15.83 8.26 8.01
N ASN A 62 14.51 8.45 7.87
CA ASN A 62 13.88 9.76 8.00
C ASN A 62 14.09 10.35 9.40
N ALA A 63 13.96 9.54 10.45
CA ALA A 63 14.25 9.96 11.82
C ALA A 63 15.73 10.36 11.99
N ALA A 64 16.65 9.60 11.40
CA ALA A 64 18.08 9.95 11.42
C ALA A 64 18.36 11.28 10.69
N GLN A 65 17.73 11.50 9.52
CA GLN A 65 17.86 12.74 8.76
C GLN A 65 17.26 13.93 9.51
N GLN A 66 16.10 13.76 10.13
CA GLN A 66 15.45 14.79 10.94
C GLN A 66 16.34 15.17 12.13
N LEU A 67 16.85 14.19 12.87
CA LEU A 67 17.80 14.42 13.95
C LEU A 67 19.03 15.18 13.48
N ARG A 68 19.61 14.80 12.34
CA ARG A 68 20.74 15.51 11.73
C ARG A 68 20.40 16.96 11.38
N GLN A 69 19.22 17.21 10.82
CA GLN A 69 18.75 18.56 10.47
C GLN A 69 18.55 19.41 11.72
N THR A 70 17.92 18.86 12.76
CA THR A 70 17.73 19.54 14.06
C THR A 70 19.07 19.87 14.71
N VAL A 71 20.01 18.92 14.71
CA VAL A 71 21.38 19.15 15.19
C VAL A 71 22.06 20.27 14.42
N SER A 72 21.95 20.28 13.09
CA SER A 72 22.51 21.36 12.27
C SER A 72 21.86 22.72 12.56
N ALA A 73 20.56 22.76 12.85
CA ALA A 73 19.82 23.98 13.18
C ALA A 73 20.14 24.51 14.60
N SER A 74 20.44 23.60 15.54
CA SER A 74 20.74 23.93 16.94
C SER A 74 21.98 24.82 17.13
N MET A 75 22.83 24.94 16.10
CA MET A 75 23.96 25.88 16.09
C MET A 75 23.52 27.35 16.27
N LEU A 76 22.28 27.69 15.90
CA LEU A 76 21.78 29.07 15.88
C LEU A 76 20.98 29.45 17.14
N ASN A 77 20.34 28.48 17.82
CA ASN A 77 19.45 28.75 18.97
C ASN A 77 19.43 27.58 19.98
N GLN A 78 20.40 27.56 20.90
CA GLN A 78 20.71 26.38 21.72
C GLN A 78 19.62 25.96 22.70
N GLU A 79 18.89 26.89 23.35
CA GLU A 79 18.04 26.53 24.49
C GLU A 79 16.69 25.90 24.08
N ARG A 80 16.08 26.39 23.00
CA ARG A 80 14.83 25.83 22.44
C ARG A 80 15.08 24.56 21.62
N GLU A 81 16.21 24.49 20.94
CA GLU A 81 16.54 23.35 20.07
C GLU A 81 17.07 22.15 20.87
N LEU A 82 17.60 22.34 22.09
CA LEU A 82 18.07 21.23 22.93
C LEU A 82 16.95 20.25 23.30
N THR A 83 15.81 20.76 23.76
CA THR A 83 14.64 19.92 24.08
C THR A 83 14.08 19.24 22.84
N GLN A 84 14.19 19.88 21.67
CA GLN A 84 13.83 19.25 20.41
C GLN A 84 14.80 18.11 20.06
N ILE A 85 16.12 18.31 20.16
CA ILE A 85 17.11 17.25 19.91
C ILE A 85 16.87 16.05 20.84
N GLU A 86 16.66 16.28 22.14
CA GLU A 86 16.37 15.19 23.09
C GLU A 86 15.16 14.37 22.66
N LYS A 87 14.08 15.04 22.25
CA LYS A 87 12.87 14.38 21.76
C LYS A 87 13.14 13.56 20.49
N GLU A 88 13.87 14.13 19.52
CA GLU A 88 14.22 13.44 18.28
C GLU A 88 15.13 12.23 18.53
N VAL A 89 16.08 12.33 19.48
CA VAL A 89 16.93 11.20 19.89
C VAL A 89 16.12 10.07 20.51
N GLN A 90 15.19 10.40 21.41
CA GLN A 90 14.31 9.40 22.01
C GLN A 90 13.43 8.73 20.96
N HIS A 91 12.89 9.51 20.02
CA HIS A 91 12.11 8.99 18.91
C HIS A 91 12.94 8.06 18.01
N PHE A 92 14.16 8.47 17.66
CA PHE A 92 15.09 7.66 16.88
C PHE A 92 15.43 6.34 17.59
N ARG A 93 15.75 6.37 18.90
CA ARG A 93 16.03 5.16 19.70
C ARG A 93 14.84 4.19 19.71
N TYR A 94 13.63 4.72 19.86
CA TYR A 94 12.42 3.91 19.80
C TYR A 94 12.29 3.20 18.45
N LEU A 95 12.47 3.93 17.34
CA LEU A 95 12.42 3.35 16.00
C LEU A 95 13.56 2.35 15.76
N LEU A 96 14.76 2.62 16.29
CA LEU A 96 15.89 1.72 16.20
C LEU A 96 15.60 0.39 16.91
N LEU A 97 15.08 0.44 18.15
CA LEU A 97 14.71 -0.74 18.91
C LEU A 97 13.62 -1.54 18.20
N ARG A 98 12.59 -0.85 17.69
CA ARG A 98 11.51 -1.48 16.92
C ARG A 98 12.05 -2.17 15.66
N THR A 99 12.94 -1.50 14.93
CA THR A 99 13.55 -2.06 13.71
C THR A 99 14.39 -3.29 14.05
N LYS A 100 15.22 -3.22 15.10
CA LYS A 100 16.00 -4.37 15.61
C LYS A 100 15.12 -5.54 16.03
N SER A 101 13.96 -5.29 16.64
CA SER A 101 13.01 -6.35 17.01
C SER A 101 12.52 -7.09 15.77
N HIS A 102 12.09 -6.36 14.74
CA HIS A 102 11.62 -6.97 13.50
C HIS A 102 12.72 -7.66 12.71
N THR A 103 13.97 -7.18 12.76
CA THR A 103 15.07 -7.82 12.04
C THR A 103 15.48 -9.16 12.63
N ILE A 104 15.21 -9.38 13.92
CA ILE A 104 15.42 -10.67 14.60
C ILE A 104 14.30 -11.66 14.22
N GLU A 105 13.06 -11.19 14.09
CA GLU A 105 11.92 -12.04 13.72
C GLU A 105 12.00 -12.55 12.27
N ASP A 106 12.46 -11.69 11.35
CA ASP A 106 12.44 -11.96 9.90
C ASP A 106 13.85 -12.20 9.29
N GLU A 107 14.89 -12.42 10.10
CA GLU A 107 16.28 -12.73 9.68
C GLU A 107 16.92 -11.74 8.67
N TRP A 108 16.84 -10.43 8.91
CA TRP A 108 17.41 -9.42 7.98
C TRP A 108 18.93 -9.29 8.11
N GLU A 109 19.68 -10.26 7.60
CA GLU A 109 21.15 -10.27 7.69
C GLU A 109 21.81 -9.01 7.07
N ASP A 110 21.25 -8.50 5.97
CA ASP A 110 21.84 -7.38 5.20
C ASP A 110 21.91 -6.05 5.97
N ILE A 111 21.02 -5.84 6.94
CA ILE A 111 20.94 -4.56 7.67
C ILE A 111 21.62 -4.61 9.04
N GLN A 112 21.98 -5.79 9.55
CA GLN A 112 22.54 -5.95 10.91
C GLN A 112 23.75 -5.04 11.15
N ASN A 113 24.69 -5.00 10.20
CA ASN A 113 25.86 -4.12 10.26
C ASN A 113 25.46 -2.63 10.31
N THR A 114 24.41 -2.26 9.56
CA THR A 114 23.89 -0.89 9.55
C THR A 114 23.22 -0.53 10.88
N LEU A 115 22.57 -1.50 11.54
CA LEU A 115 21.96 -1.30 12.87
C LEU A 115 23.01 -1.20 13.98
N VAL A 116 24.16 -1.87 13.86
CA VAL A 116 25.31 -1.65 14.75
C VAL A 116 25.86 -0.23 14.57
N ASP A 117 25.98 0.23 13.32
CA ASP A 117 26.37 1.61 13.02
C ASP A 117 25.35 2.63 13.56
N ALA A 118 24.08 2.24 13.70
CA ALA A 118 23.06 3.07 14.31
C ALA A 118 23.29 3.26 15.82
N ASP A 119 23.81 2.26 16.53
CA ASP A 119 24.16 2.41 17.96
C ASP A 119 25.31 3.41 18.14
N ALA A 120 26.34 3.31 17.28
CA ALA A 120 27.44 4.27 17.26
C ALA A 120 26.94 5.69 16.95
N PHE A 121 25.96 5.81 16.05
CA PHE A 121 25.32 7.09 15.77
C PHE A 121 24.59 7.66 17.00
N VAL A 122 23.88 6.84 17.78
CA VAL A 122 23.26 7.29 19.04
C VAL A 122 24.32 7.77 20.03
N GLU A 123 25.44 7.05 20.15
CA GLU A 123 26.54 7.43 21.03
C GLU A 123 27.14 8.80 20.64
N ASP A 124 27.35 9.05 19.36
CA ASP A 124 27.84 10.35 18.87
C ASP A 124 26.86 11.49 19.16
N VAL A 125 25.56 11.22 19.04
CA VAL A 125 24.53 12.22 19.39
C VAL A 125 24.44 12.45 20.90
N ASP A 126 24.61 11.42 21.72
CA ASP A 126 24.65 11.55 23.18
C ASP A 126 25.86 12.37 23.64
N ASN A 127 27.02 12.13 23.03
CA ASN A 127 28.23 12.90 23.25
C ASN A 127 28.02 14.37 22.87
N LEU A 128 27.33 14.64 21.76
CA LEU A 128 26.95 15.98 21.35
C LEU A 128 26.00 16.65 22.36
N LEU A 129 24.94 15.96 22.79
CA LEU A 129 24.00 16.46 23.80
C LEU A 129 24.71 16.82 25.11
N ALA A 130 25.52 15.89 25.64
CA ALA A 130 26.33 16.11 26.83
C ALA A 130 27.24 17.34 26.69
N SER A 131 27.77 17.57 25.48
CA SER A 131 28.56 18.75 25.19
C SER A 131 27.75 20.04 25.18
N ILE A 132 26.55 20.06 24.57
CA ILE A 132 25.68 21.24 24.55
C ILE A 132 25.31 21.66 25.99
N TYR A 133 25.01 20.69 26.87
CA TYR A 133 24.81 20.96 28.30
C TYR A 133 26.05 21.56 28.97
N SER A 134 27.24 21.11 28.60
CA SER A 134 28.52 21.66 29.09
C SER A 134 28.70 23.12 28.68
N VAL A 135 28.34 23.50 27.45
CA VAL A 135 28.46 24.90 26.98
C VAL A 135 27.63 25.85 27.82
N SER A 136 26.36 25.53 28.03
CA SER A 136 25.48 26.37 28.86
C SER A 136 26.06 26.56 30.25
N LYS A 137 26.66 25.51 30.83
CA LYS A 137 27.34 25.58 32.13
C LYS A 137 28.60 26.47 32.07
N VAL A 138 29.45 26.31 31.06
CA VAL A 138 30.67 27.11 30.87
C VAL A 138 30.34 28.59 30.70
N THR A 139 29.35 28.93 29.87
CA THR A 139 28.94 30.32 29.63
C THR A 139 28.39 30.96 30.92
N ARG A 140 27.60 30.24 31.72
CA ARG A 140 27.12 30.71 33.03
C ARG A 140 28.27 30.91 34.01
N GLN A 141 29.21 29.96 34.08
CA GLN A 141 30.41 30.08 34.92
C GLN A 141 31.26 31.28 34.51
N LEU A 142 31.54 31.44 33.21
CA LEU A 142 32.32 32.54 32.67
C LEU A 142 31.68 33.90 32.95
N LYS A 143 30.36 34.02 32.78
CA LYS A 143 29.60 35.21 33.16
C LYS A 143 29.75 35.54 34.64
N SER A 144 29.55 34.55 35.52
CA SER A 144 29.68 34.76 36.98
C SER A 144 31.10 35.17 37.38
N LEU A 145 32.12 34.59 36.74
CA LEU A 145 33.53 34.88 37.00
C LEU A 145 33.92 36.28 36.51
N THR A 146 33.27 36.77 35.46
CA THR A 146 33.46 38.13 34.92
C THR A 146 32.77 39.19 35.78
N GLU A 147 31.58 38.90 36.33
CA GLU A 147 30.81 39.82 37.17
C GLU A 147 31.32 39.91 38.62
N THR A 148 32.10 38.91 39.07
CA THR A 148 32.68 38.90 40.42
C THR A 148 33.91 39.84 40.48
N HIS A 149 33.96 40.74 41.47
CA HIS A 149 35.05 41.72 41.63
C HIS A 149 36.41 41.02 41.84
N ARG A 150 37.21 40.89 40.78
CA ARG A 150 38.54 40.26 40.77
C ARG A 150 39.64 41.20 40.29
N SER A 151 40.89 40.75 40.40
CA SER A 151 42.05 41.44 39.85
C SER A 151 41.88 41.73 38.34
N PRO A 152 42.30 42.91 37.86
CA PRO A 152 42.06 43.35 36.48
C PRO A 152 42.67 42.42 35.42
N GLU A 153 43.71 41.65 35.76
CA GLU A 153 44.32 40.66 34.87
C GLU A 153 43.41 39.44 34.62
N LEU A 154 42.65 38.99 35.64
CA LEU A 154 41.72 37.86 35.50
C LEU A 154 40.48 38.25 34.71
N ILE A 155 40.01 39.49 34.87
CA ILE A 155 38.89 40.03 34.09
C ILE A 155 39.26 40.03 32.60
N ARG A 156 40.45 40.52 32.24
CA ARG A 156 40.94 40.48 30.85
C ARG A 156 41.06 39.07 30.29
N LEU A 157 41.50 38.11 31.12
CA LEU A 157 41.56 36.70 30.73
C LEU A 157 40.15 36.18 30.41
N PHE A 158 39.17 36.36 31.30
CA PHE A 158 37.80 35.91 31.10
C PHE A 158 37.09 36.62 29.92
N GLU A 159 37.35 37.90 29.71
CA GLU A 159 36.88 38.65 28.53
C GLU A 159 37.49 38.08 27.25
N SER A 160 38.77 37.73 27.24
CA SER A 160 39.42 37.11 26.08
C SER A 160 38.80 35.74 25.76
N ILE A 161 38.50 34.93 26.79
CA ILE A 161 37.84 33.62 26.64
C ILE A 161 36.43 33.80 26.10
N SER A 162 35.69 34.79 26.62
CA SER A 162 34.33 35.11 26.16
C SER A 162 34.34 35.55 24.70
N SER A 163 35.26 36.43 24.32
CA SER A 163 35.41 36.92 22.95
C SER A 163 35.80 35.79 21.98
N TYR A 164 36.72 34.92 22.39
CA TYR A 164 37.13 33.77 21.59
C TYR A 164 35.98 32.77 21.39
N LEU A 165 35.24 32.42 22.45
CA LEU A 165 34.07 31.55 22.36
C LEU A 165 33.00 32.14 21.46
N LEU A 166 32.69 33.43 21.59
CA LEU A 166 31.71 34.11 20.74
C LEU A 166 32.16 34.09 19.27
N PHE A 167 33.45 34.29 19.02
CA PHE A 167 34.02 34.29 17.67
C PHE A 167 34.00 32.91 17.00
N GLU A 168 34.34 31.84 17.73
CA GLU A 168 34.28 30.46 17.20
C GLU A 168 32.83 29.94 17.10
N PHE A 169 31.93 30.25 18.05
CA PHE A 169 30.52 29.84 17.96
C PHE A 169 29.79 30.46 16.75
N HIS A 170 30.14 31.69 16.38
CA HIS A 170 29.55 32.36 15.22
C HIS A 170 30.20 31.96 13.89
N GLY A 171 31.18 31.04 13.88
CA GLY A 171 31.74 30.48 12.66
C GLY A 171 32.40 31.52 11.75
N LEU A 172 32.89 32.63 12.33
CA LEU A 172 33.47 33.75 11.58
C LEU A 172 34.82 33.43 10.92
N ASN A 173 35.38 32.24 11.18
CA ASN A 173 36.59 31.75 10.53
C ASN A 173 36.27 30.65 9.51
N GLY A 174 36.67 30.91 8.26
CA GLY A 174 36.67 29.92 7.19
C GLY A 174 37.58 28.74 7.52
N ASP A 175 37.00 27.56 7.38
CA ASP A 175 37.60 26.22 7.47
C ASP A 175 37.65 25.55 8.87
N ARG A 176 36.83 24.50 9.04
CA ARG A 176 36.57 23.81 10.33
C ARG A 176 37.73 22.95 10.82
N ALA A 177 38.52 22.37 9.92
CA ALA A 177 39.70 21.59 10.27
C ALA A 177 40.75 22.42 11.04
N THR A 178 40.78 23.73 10.78
CA THR A 178 41.68 24.66 11.46
C THR A 178 41.09 25.23 12.77
N SER A 179 39.78 25.10 13.01
CA SER A 179 39.11 25.59 14.24
C SER A 179 39.54 24.81 15.47
N VAL A 180 39.53 23.47 15.41
CA VAL A 180 40.01 22.61 16.51
C VAL A 180 41.49 22.88 16.82
N GLN A 181 42.31 23.07 15.79
CA GLN A 181 43.73 23.35 15.96
C GLN A 181 43.98 24.73 16.59
N ARG A 182 43.22 25.76 16.19
CA ARG A 182 43.24 27.08 16.83
C ARG A 182 42.75 27.02 18.27
N PHE A 183 41.72 26.23 18.54
CA PHE A 183 41.19 26.03 19.89
C PHE A 183 42.24 25.41 20.79
N ASN A 184 42.89 24.33 20.35
CA ASN A 184 43.96 23.70 21.12
C ASN A 184 45.13 24.67 21.39
N GLN A 185 45.54 25.47 20.39
CA GLN A 185 46.57 26.50 20.59
C GLN A 185 46.15 27.59 21.59
N TYR A 186 44.88 27.99 21.56
CA TYR A 186 44.33 28.97 22.49
C TYR A 186 44.24 28.43 23.92
N ILE A 187 43.84 27.16 24.08
CA ILE A 187 43.80 26.47 25.36
C ILE A 187 45.20 26.28 25.94
N ASP A 188 46.19 25.90 25.13
CA ASP A 188 47.61 25.80 25.55
C ASP A 188 48.15 27.16 26.05
N ALA A 189 47.75 28.26 25.40
CA ALA A 189 48.15 29.61 25.81
C ALA A 189 47.53 30.00 27.16
N ILE A 190 46.26 29.65 27.37
CA ILE A 190 45.56 29.84 28.64
C ILE A 190 46.21 28.99 29.73
N GLU A 191 46.53 27.73 29.46
CA GLU A 191 47.16 26.82 30.43
C GLU A 191 48.52 27.35 30.92
N LYS A 192 49.33 27.90 30.01
CA LYS A 192 50.60 28.56 30.36
C LYS A 192 50.39 29.81 31.24
N GLN A 193 49.37 30.62 30.95
CA GLN A 193 49.04 31.78 31.77
C GLN A 193 48.48 31.40 33.15
N LEU A 194 47.63 30.37 33.23
CA LEU A 194 47.13 29.81 34.49
C LEU A 194 48.26 29.30 35.39
N SER A 195 49.20 28.55 34.80
CA SER A 195 50.33 27.94 35.51
C SER A 195 51.23 28.96 36.22
N SER A 196 51.16 30.23 35.79
CA SER A 196 51.92 31.34 36.37
C SER A 196 51.17 32.08 37.50
N SER A 197 49.89 31.78 37.75
CA SER A 197 49.04 32.47 38.75
C SER A 197 48.97 31.68 40.07
N SER A 198 49.42 32.27 41.17
CA SER A 198 49.83 31.57 42.40
C SER A 198 48.73 31.25 43.44
N SER A 199 47.45 31.53 43.16
CA SER A 199 46.35 31.33 44.12
C SER A 199 45.62 30.00 43.94
N ASN A 200 45.64 29.15 44.96
CA ASN A 200 44.98 27.83 44.97
C ASN A 200 43.47 27.90 44.65
N VAL A 201 42.75 28.92 45.13
CA VAL A 201 41.29 29.05 44.91
C VAL A 201 40.98 29.44 43.47
N VAL A 202 41.78 30.35 42.90
CA VAL A 202 41.66 30.82 41.52
C VAL A 202 42.02 29.68 40.55
N SER A 203 42.97 28.81 40.92
CA SER A 203 43.36 27.66 40.11
C SER A 203 42.26 26.61 39.94
N VAL A 204 41.45 26.33 40.98
CA VAL A 204 40.36 25.34 40.91
C VAL A 204 39.25 25.79 39.97
N GLU A 205 38.82 27.05 40.07
CA GLU A 205 37.77 27.59 39.20
C GLU A 205 38.23 27.69 37.75
N LEU A 206 39.46 28.13 37.52
CA LEU A 206 40.06 28.16 36.19
C LEU A 206 40.20 26.74 35.60
N TYR A 207 40.51 25.73 36.42
CA TYR A 207 40.54 24.34 35.99
C TYR A 207 39.15 23.80 35.64
N THR A 208 38.09 24.21 36.37
CA THR A 208 36.71 23.86 36.00
C THR A 208 36.28 24.53 34.68
N LEU A 209 36.73 25.76 34.43
CA LEU A 209 36.50 26.45 33.17
C LEU A 209 37.26 25.77 32.02
N TYR A 210 38.52 25.42 32.25
CA TYR A 210 39.39 24.69 31.31
C TYR A 210 38.80 23.33 30.92
N THR A 211 38.37 22.52 31.88
CA THR A 211 37.73 21.23 31.60
C THR A 211 36.40 21.38 30.85
N GLY A 212 35.65 22.45 31.12
CA GLY A 212 34.46 22.80 30.36
C GLY A 212 34.77 23.24 28.92
N LEU A 213 35.85 23.98 28.71
CA LEU A 213 36.35 24.38 27.39
C LEU A 213 36.84 23.17 26.57
N ILE A 214 37.56 22.23 27.17
CA ILE A 214 37.95 20.98 26.50
C ILE A 214 36.72 20.19 26.05
N ARG A 215 35.68 20.11 26.90
CA ARG A 215 34.41 19.46 26.52
C ARG A 215 33.75 20.18 25.35
N LEU A 216 33.81 21.51 25.31
CA LEU A 216 33.30 22.32 24.22
C LEU A 216 34.05 22.06 22.90
N ASN A 217 35.37 21.86 22.94
CA ASN A 217 36.14 21.45 21.75
C ASN A 217 35.62 20.11 21.19
N ARG A 218 35.35 19.16 22.09
CA ARG A 218 34.77 17.86 21.74
C ARG A 218 33.38 18.00 21.11
N GLN A 219 32.65 19.08 21.38
CA GLN A 219 31.41 19.42 20.66
C GLN A 219 31.63 19.56 19.17
N LEU A 220 32.64 20.35 18.78
CA LEU A 220 32.91 20.69 17.39
C LEU A 220 33.30 19.43 16.61
N GLU A 221 34.01 18.51 17.25
CA GLU A 221 34.31 17.17 16.71
C GLU A 221 33.05 16.30 16.61
N SER A 222 32.26 16.20 17.69
CA SER A 222 31.04 15.38 17.72
C SER A 222 29.99 15.84 16.72
N LEU A 223 29.90 17.15 16.45
CA LEU A 223 28.96 17.72 15.51
C LEU A 223 29.22 17.26 14.07
N ASP A 224 30.49 17.24 13.65
CA ASP A 224 30.84 16.73 12.33
C ASP A 224 30.60 15.21 12.25
N SER A 225 30.91 14.47 13.31
CA SER A 225 30.65 13.04 13.39
C SER A 225 29.16 12.71 13.21
N VAL A 226 28.25 13.49 13.79
CA VAL A 226 26.79 13.32 13.66
C VAL A 226 26.30 13.72 12.25
N ILE A 227 26.76 14.85 11.71
CA ILE A 227 26.31 15.34 10.40
C ILE A 227 26.77 14.42 9.26
N ASN A 228 28.01 13.94 9.34
CA ASN A 228 28.65 13.13 8.31
C ASN A 228 28.68 11.64 8.65
N HIS A 229 27.87 11.20 9.62
CA HIS A 229 27.91 9.84 10.14
C HIS A 229 27.73 8.78 9.05
N LYS A 230 28.53 7.71 9.12
CA LYS A 230 28.50 6.58 8.17
C LYS A 230 27.13 5.89 8.11
N PHE A 231 26.46 5.74 9.26
CA PHE A 231 25.11 5.18 9.38
C PHE A 231 24.12 5.87 8.45
N VAL A 232 24.06 7.21 8.46
CA VAL A 232 23.10 7.99 7.66
C VAL A 232 23.31 7.73 6.17
N ARG A 233 24.57 7.60 5.74
CA ARG A 233 24.92 7.29 4.34
C ARG A 233 24.54 5.86 3.97
N ALA A 234 24.92 4.89 4.80
CA ALA A 234 24.58 3.48 4.61
C ALA A 234 23.06 3.27 4.58
N MET A 235 22.33 3.94 5.48
CA MET A 235 20.89 3.84 5.57
C MET A 235 20.18 4.45 4.36
N THR A 236 20.72 5.54 3.81
CA THR A 236 20.22 6.12 2.55
C THR A 236 20.41 5.16 1.37
N GLN A 237 21.56 4.47 1.30
CA GLN A 237 21.81 3.45 0.28
C GLN A 237 20.86 2.25 0.44
N GLN A 238 20.67 1.78 1.67
CA GLN A 238 19.71 0.71 1.99
C GLN A 238 18.28 1.09 1.60
N GLN A 239 17.83 2.30 1.95
CA GLN A 239 16.52 2.80 1.55
C GLN A 239 16.33 2.75 0.02
N GLN A 240 17.33 3.20 -0.73
CA GLN A 240 17.27 3.20 -2.20
C GLN A 240 17.22 1.77 -2.76
N TYR A 241 18.05 0.86 -2.22
CA TYR A 241 18.04 -0.55 -2.61
C TYR A 241 16.67 -1.19 -2.40
N TRP A 242 16.12 -1.11 -1.20
CA TRP A 242 14.85 -1.74 -0.86
C TRP A 242 13.67 -1.12 -1.62
N THR A 243 13.66 0.21 -1.79
CA THR A 243 12.61 0.89 -2.56
C THR A 243 12.64 0.46 -4.03
N ASN A 244 13.83 0.37 -4.63
CA ASN A 244 13.98 -0.15 -6.00
C ASN A 244 13.55 -1.61 -6.09
N ARG A 245 13.86 -2.43 -5.07
CA ARG A 245 13.44 -3.83 -5.02
C ARG A 245 11.92 -3.97 -5.02
N VAL A 246 11.21 -3.16 -4.23
CA VAL A 246 9.73 -3.12 -4.21
C VAL A 246 9.18 -2.76 -5.60
N ILE A 247 9.75 -1.75 -6.26
CA ILE A 247 9.32 -1.34 -7.61
C ILE A 247 9.52 -2.48 -8.62
N VAL A 248 10.67 -3.14 -8.61
CA VAL A 248 10.94 -4.27 -9.53
C VAL A 248 9.97 -5.43 -9.29
N LEU A 249 9.66 -5.75 -8.03
CA LEU A 249 8.69 -6.78 -7.71
C LEU A 249 7.28 -6.38 -8.15
N LEU A 250 6.88 -5.12 -7.95
CA LEU A 250 5.62 -4.59 -8.44
C LEU A 250 5.52 -4.71 -9.97
N ASP A 251 6.55 -4.31 -10.71
CA ASP A 251 6.58 -4.43 -12.17
C ASP A 251 6.45 -5.89 -12.62
N ASN A 252 7.14 -6.81 -11.95
CA ASN A 252 7.03 -8.25 -12.23
C ASN A 252 5.61 -8.79 -11.96
N THR A 253 4.96 -8.35 -10.87
CA THR A 253 3.57 -8.74 -10.57
C THR A 253 2.62 -8.22 -11.66
N LEU A 254 2.74 -6.95 -12.05
CA LEU A 254 1.92 -6.35 -13.09
C LEU A 254 2.11 -7.04 -14.44
N LEU A 255 3.35 -7.33 -14.83
CA LEU A 255 3.65 -8.02 -16.09
C LEU A 255 3.05 -9.43 -16.11
N SER A 256 3.16 -10.17 -15.01
CA SER A 256 2.55 -11.50 -14.90
C SER A 256 1.02 -11.49 -14.95
N LEU A 257 0.39 -10.48 -14.35
CA LEU A 257 -1.06 -10.26 -14.47
C LEU A 257 -1.46 -9.93 -15.91
N VAL A 258 -0.71 -9.06 -16.60
CA VAL A 258 -0.96 -8.75 -18.02
C VAL A 258 -0.88 -10.01 -18.88
N VAL A 259 0.12 -10.87 -18.67
CA VAL A 259 0.24 -12.16 -19.37
C VAL A 259 -0.96 -13.06 -19.07
N ALA A 260 -1.40 -13.13 -17.81
CA ALA A 260 -2.59 -13.90 -17.43
C ALA A 260 -3.84 -13.37 -18.14
N PHE A 261 -4.07 -12.05 -18.17
CA PHE A 261 -5.22 -11.46 -18.86
C PHE A 261 -5.17 -11.66 -20.38
N ILE A 262 -3.98 -11.58 -21.01
CA ILE A 262 -3.81 -11.89 -22.44
C ILE A 262 -4.15 -13.36 -22.71
N ALA A 263 -3.72 -14.28 -21.84
CA ALA A 263 -4.04 -15.70 -21.97
C ALA A 263 -5.56 -15.95 -21.83
N LEU A 264 -6.21 -15.27 -20.89
CA LEU A 264 -7.66 -15.34 -20.68
C LEU A 264 -8.43 -14.78 -21.88
N GLY A 265 -8.06 -13.60 -22.38
CA GLY A 265 -8.66 -13.01 -23.58
C GLY A 265 -8.48 -13.89 -24.82
N SER A 266 -7.28 -14.47 -24.98
CA SER A 266 -6.99 -15.43 -26.05
C SER A 266 -7.86 -16.69 -25.92
N GLN A 267 -8.12 -17.14 -24.69
CA GLN A 267 -8.97 -18.30 -24.43
C GLN A 267 -10.42 -18.04 -24.83
N VAL A 268 -10.97 -16.88 -24.48
CA VAL A 268 -12.32 -16.48 -24.89
C VAL A 268 -12.42 -16.43 -26.42
N ALA A 269 -11.42 -15.87 -27.10
CA ALA A 269 -11.37 -15.83 -28.56
C ALA A 269 -11.32 -17.22 -29.21
N VAL A 270 -10.56 -18.17 -28.63
CA VAL A 270 -10.51 -19.56 -29.11
C VAL A 270 -11.86 -20.26 -28.92
N ARG A 271 -12.50 -20.09 -27.75
CA ARG A 271 -13.82 -20.65 -27.46
C ARG A 271 -14.89 -20.12 -28.40
N TYR A 272 -14.92 -18.80 -28.62
CA TYR A 272 -15.81 -18.17 -29.57
C TYR A 272 -15.65 -18.73 -31.00
N LYS A 273 -14.41 -18.92 -31.46
CA LYS A 273 -14.14 -19.53 -32.78
C LYS A 273 -14.53 -21.01 -32.86
N LEU A 274 -14.41 -21.76 -31.77
CA LEU A 274 -14.86 -23.16 -31.71
C LEU A 274 -16.38 -23.26 -31.79
N GLU A 275 -17.11 -22.39 -31.07
CA GLU A 275 -18.57 -22.34 -31.12
C GLU A 275 -19.09 -21.96 -32.52
N GLN A 276 -18.54 -20.92 -33.16
CA GLN A 276 -18.92 -20.55 -34.53
C GLN A 276 -18.76 -21.69 -35.53
N ARG A 277 -17.72 -22.53 -35.38
CA ARG A 277 -17.51 -23.69 -36.26
C ARG A 277 -18.49 -24.83 -35.97
N ALA A 278 -18.84 -25.05 -34.71
CA ALA A 278 -19.85 -26.04 -34.34
C ALA A 278 -21.25 -25.68 -34.89
N TYR A 279 -21.57 -24.39 -35.00
CA TYR A 279 -22.78 -23.92 -35.67
C TYR A 279 -22.71 -24.09 -37.20
N ALA A 280 -21.57 -23.82 -37.83
CA ALA A 280 -21.42 -23.94 -39.29
C ALA A 280 -21.43 -25.39 -39.83
N ASP A 281 -21.05 -26.38 -39.01
CA ASP A 281 -21.01 -27.80 -39.40
C ASP A 281 -22.38 -28.51 -39.28
N ASN A 282 -23.35 -27.89 -38.61
CA ASN A 282 -24.71 -28.42 -38.44
C ASN A 282 -25.68 -28.01 -39.56
N ASP A 283 -25.25 -27.22 -40.56
CA ASP A 283 -26.08 -26.70 -41.64
C ASP A 283 -26.10 -27.61 -42.90
N LEU A 284 -26.60 -28.83 -42.75
CA LEU A 284 -27.07 -29.69 -43.85
C LEU A 284 -28.60 -29.77 -43.81
N PRO A 285 -29.32 -29.56 -44.93
CA PRO A 285 -30.76 -29.29 -44.91
C PRO A 285 -31.55 -30.55 -44.56
N ARG A 286 -31.98 -30.66 -43.31
CA ARG A 286 -32.98 -31.65 -42.90
C ARG A 286 -34.35 -31.16 -43.36
N LYS A 287 -34.84 -31.71 -44.47
CA LYS A 287 -36.19 -31.52 -45.00
C LYS A 287 -37.23 -31.52 -43.87
N LEU A 288 -37.95 -30.41 -43.70
CA LEU A 288 -39.19 -30.36 -42.91
C LEU A 288 -40.28 -31.20 -43.59
N PRO A 289 -41.02 -32.05 -42.87
CA PRO A 289 -42.41 -32.27 -43.16
C PRO A 289 -43.23 -31.23 -42.39
N ARG A 290 -43.79 -30.32 -43.19
CA ARG A 290 -44.86 -29.39 -42.84
C ARG A 290 -46.10 -30.17 -42.41
N LYS A 291 -46.60 -29.91 -41.20
CA LYS A 291 -48.02 -29.91 -40.80
C LYS A 291 -48.11 -29.60 -39.31
N PHE A 292 -48.58 -28.40 -38.96
CA PHE A 292 -49.76 -28.23 -38.13
C PHE A 292 -50.43 -26.92 -38.54
N GLN A 293 -51.72 -27.05 -38.82
CA GLN A 293 -52.64 -25.98 -39.21
C GLN A 293 -52.93 -25.10 -37.99
N HIS A 294 -53.34 -23.86 -38.27
CA HIS A 294 -53.96 -22.97 -37.29
C HIS A 294 -55.10 -23.67 -36.54
N GLU A 295 -54.99 -23.66 -35.22
CA GLU A 295 -56.14 -23.76 -34.32
C GLU A 295 -55.93 -22.73 -33.20
N GLU A 296 -57.04 -22.20 -32.72
CA GLU A 296 -57.25 -20.89 -32.12
C GLU A 296 -56.39 -20.57 -30.89
N ILE A 297 -56.21 -19.26 -30.68
CA ILE A 297 -55.81 -18.67 -29.41
C ILE A 297 -56.79 -19.17 -28.34
N LYS A 298 -56.33 -20.08 -27.49
CA LYS A 298 -56.92 -20.31 -26.18
C LYS A 298 -55.86 -19.92 -25.17
N GLU A 299 -56.12 -18.79 -24.52
CA GLU A 299 -55.45 -18.35 -23.30
C GLU A 299 -55.19 -19.57 -22.41
N ARG A 300 -53.92 -19.99 -22.35
CA ARG A 300 -53.43 -20.62 -21.13
C ARG A 300 -53.04 -19.48 -20.23
N HIS A 301 -53.99 -19.12 -19.37
CA HIS A 301 -53.73 -18.77 -17.99
C HIS A 301 -52.35 -19.31 -17.58
N VAL A 302 -51.38 -18.41 -17.50
CA VAL A 302 -50.18 -18.67 -16.71
C VAL A 302 -50.70 -18.75 -15.30
N ASP A 303 -50.65 -19.96 -14.78
CA ASP A 303 -51.07 -20.29 -13.43
C ASP A 303 -50.36 -19.35 -12.46
N ASP A 304 -51.23 -18.65 -11.77
CA ASP A 304 -51.06 -17.67 -10.73
C ASP A 304 -50.43 -18.36 -9.51
N SER A 305 -49.12 -18.22 -9.33
CA SER A 305 -48.47 -18.17 -8.02
C SER A 305 -46.96 -18.04 -8.21
N PHE A 306 -46.44 -16.83 -8.00
CA PHE A 306 -45.10 -16.76 -7.42
C PHE A 306 -45.23 -17.35 -6.02
N SER A 307 -44.95 -18.64 -5.87
CA SER A 307 -44.77 -19.23 -4.56
C SER A 307 -43.69 -18.43 -3.83
N GLU A 308 -44.06 -17.73 -2.76
CA GLU A 308 -43.15 -16.91 -1.94
C GLU A 308 -41.90 -17.70 -1.49
N GLU A 309 -41.98 -19.04 -1.51
CA GLU A 309 -40.95 -19.99 -1.07
C GLU A 309 -39.69 -20.09 -1.96
N GLN A 310 -39.59 -19.43 -3.13
CA GLN A 310 -38.37 -19.51 -3.97
C GLN A 310 -37.92 -18.17 -4.59
N LEU A 311 -38.23 -17.04 -3.96
CA LEU A 311 -37.76 -15.73 -4.41
C LEU A 311 -36.31 -15.45 -3.99
N PHE A 312 -35.93 -15.90 -2.80
CA PHE A 312 -34.63 -15.71 -2.19
C PHE A 312 -34.31 -16.90 -1.28
N ASP A 313 -33.14 -17.52 -1.44
CA ASP A 313 -32.66 -18.61 -0.60
C ASP A 313 -31.39 -18.19 0.16
N SER A 314 -31.57 -17.86 1.44
CA SER A 314 -30.51 -17.41 2.35
C SER A 314 -29.44 -18.50 2.57
N ASN A 315 -29.78 -19.77 2.40
CA ASN A 315 -28.84 -20.88 2.61
C ASN A 315 -27.67 -20.84 1.61
N VAL A 316 -27.90 -20.31 0.41
CA VAL A 316 -26.84 -20.13 -0.60
C VAL A 316 -25.75 -19.19 -0.09
N LEU A 317 -26.13 -18.09 0.55
CA LEU A 317 -25.19 -17.13 1.14
C LEU A 317 -24.51 -17.69 2.39
N ILE A 318 -25.26 -18.40 3.23
CA ILE A 318 -24.73 -19.03 4.46
C ILE A 318 -23.67 -20.08 4.11
N GLU A 319 -23.91 -20.91 3.09
CA GLU A 319 -22.95 -21.91 2.63
C GLU A 319 -21.71 -21.26 1.98
N GLN A 320 -21.90 -20.20 1.18
CA GLN A 320 -20.80 -19.51 0.49
C GLN A 320 -19.88 -18.73 1.43
N LEU A 321 -20.43 -18.21 2.53
CA LEU A 321 -19.70 -17.41 3.52
C LEU A 321 -19.40 -18.20 4.80
N GLU A 322 -19.51 -19.54 4.76
CA GLU A 322 -19.20 -20.45 5.87
C GLU A 322 -19.89 -20.07 7.20
N GLY A 323 -21.05 -19.43 7.13
CA GLY A 323 -21.80 -18.96 8.30
C GLY A 323 -21.29 -17.65 8.93
N ASP A 324 -20.45 -16.86 8.25
CA ASP A 324 -20.07 -15.52 8.69
C ASP A 324 -21.25 -14.53 8.54
N PHE A 325 -22.02 -14.38 9.63
CA PHE A 325 -23.22 -13.55 9.66
C PHE A 325 -22.95 -12.05 9.45
N ASP A 326 -21.79 -11.55 9.85
CA ASP A 326 -21.42 -10.14 9.64
C ASP A 326 -21.12 -9.89 8.15
N ALA A 327 -20.47 -10.85 7.48
CA ALA A 327 -20.26 -10.81 6.04
C ALA A 327 -21.58 -10.93 5.26
N ILE A 328 -22.49 -11.81 5.70
CA ILE A 328 -23.82 -11.98 5.08
C ILE A 328 -24.65 -10.70 5.20
N ASP A 329 -24.71 -10.07 6.37
CA ASP A 329 -25.43 -8.80 6.58
C ASP A 329 -24.84 -7.68 5.71
N SER A 330 -23.51 -7.62 5.58
CA SER A 330 -22.83 -6.64 4.72
C SER A 330 -23.16 -6.83 3.24
N VAL A 331 -23.17 -8.07 2.73
CA VAL A 331 -23.48 -8.38 1.33
C VAL A 331 -24.94 -8.02 1.01
N LEU A 332 -25.88 -8.38 1.89
CA LEU A 332 -27.29 -8.07 1.72
C LEU A 332 -27.57 -6.56 1.81
N THR A 333 -26.90 -5.86 2.74
CA THR A 333 -26.98 -4.39 2.84
C THR A 333 -26.52 -3.71 1.56
N MET A 334 -25.39 -4.15 0.99
CA MET A 334 -24.85 -3.60 -0.25
C MET A 334 -25.78 -3.86 -1.43
N PHE A 335 -26.34 -5.06 -1.53
CA PHE A 335 -27.32 -5.40 -2.58
C PHE A 335 -28.52 -4.44 -2.59
N VAL A 336 -29.14 -4.21 -1.44
CA VAL A 336 -30.29 -3.30 -1.34
C VAL A 336 -29.89 -1.87 -1.71
N ALA A 337 -28.77 -1.38 -1.17
CA ALA A 337 -28.31 -0.01 -1.40
C ALA A 337 -28.01 0.28 -2.88
N GLU A 338 -27.38 -0.66 -3.58
CA GLU A 338 -26.95 -0.45 -4.96
C GLU A 338 -28.08 -0.67 -5.99
N HIS A 339 -28.98 -1.61 -5.73
CA HIS A 339 -29.93 -2.11 -6.74
C HIS A 339 -31.38 -1.64 -6.55
N GLN A 340 -31.74 -0.97 -5.46
CA GLN A 340 -33.13 -0.50 -5.22
C GLN A 340 -33.72 0.39 -6.33
N ASN A 341 -32.88 1.06 -7.11
CA ASN A 341 -33.30 1.98 -8.18
C ASN A 341 -33.05 1.41 -9.59
N ASP A 342 -32.60 0.17 -9.72
CA ASP A 342 -32.17 -0.37 -11.01
C ASP A 342 -33.32 -0.59 -11.99
N ALA A 343 -34.54 -0.87 -11.52
CA ALA A 343 -35.74 -0.90 -12.36
C ALA A 343 -35.98 0.43 -13.09
N GLN A 344 -35.85 1.56 -12.38
CA GLN A 344 -36.00 2.89 -12.95
C GLN A 344 -34.87 3.22 -13.94
N LYS A 345 -33.64 2.80 -13.63
CA LYS A 345 -32.49 2.97 -14.53
C LYS A 345 -32.66 2.17 -15.83
N VAL A 346 -33.09 0.92 -15.74
CA VAL A 346 -33.37 0.04 -16.90
C VAL A 346 -34.46 0.65 -17.77
N ARG A 347 -35.58 1.11 -17.18
CA ARG A 347 -36.68 1.75 -17.92
C ARG A 347 -36.20 2.99 -18.69
N LYS A 348 -35.50 3.90 -18.01
CA LYS A 348 -34.94 5.11 -18.63
C LYS A 348 -33.94 4.83 -19.75
N GLN A 349 -33.07 3.83 -19.56
CA GLN A 349 -32.09 3.45 -20.59
C GLN A 349 -32.76 2.76 -21.80
N ASN A 350 -33.83 2.01 -21.58
CA ASN A 350 -34.63 1.40 -22.65
C ASN A 350 -35.35 2.46 -23.49
N GLU A 351 -35.96 3.48 -22.86
CA GLU A 351 -36.58 4.63 -23.56
C GLU A 351 -35.56 5.42 -24.40
N GLN A 352 -34.33 5.52 -23.92
CA GLN A 352 -33.23 6.21 -24.61
C GLN A 352 -32.54 5.35 -25.69
N ASN A 353 -33.05 4.13 -25.94
CA ASN A 353 -32.45 3.14 -26.85
C ASN A 353 -30.98 2.79 -26.52
N GLU A 354 -30.58 2.96 -25.26
CA GLU A 354 -29.22 2.67 -24.78
C GLU A 354 -29.03 1.17 -24.49
N THR A 355 -29.37 0.32 -25.47
CA THR A 355 -29.41 -1.16 -25.36
C THR A 355 -28.14 -1.76 -24.75
N ALA A 356 -26.97 -1.21 -25.06
CA ALA A 356 -25.69 -1.66 -24.52
C ALA A 356 -25.56 -1.39 -23.00
N ARG A 357 -26.06 -0.24 -22.52
CA ARG A 357 -26.05 0.11 -21.09
C ARG A 357 -27.10 -0.67 -20.32
N THR A 358 -28.29 -0.84 -20.90
CA THR A 358 -29.35 -1.70 -20.35
C THR A 358 -28.85 -3.15 -20.22
N SER A 359 -28.18 -3.67 -21.25
CA SER A 359 -27.59 -5.02 -21.24
C SER A 359 -26.53 -5.19 -20.15
N ALA A 360 -25.64 -4.20 -19.98
CA ALA A 360 -24.64 -4.22 -18.90
C ALA A 360 -25.28 -4.21 -17.50
N LEU A 361 -26.33 -3.40 -17.29
CA LEU A 361 -27.03 -3.32 -16.01
C LEU A 361 -27.76 -4.64 -15.68
N ILE A 362 -28.45 -5.23 -16.66
CA ILE A 362 -29.12 -6.54 -16.51
C ILE A 362 -28.10 -7.68 -16.30
N HIS A 363 -26.95 -7.62 -16.98
CA HIS A 363 -25.88 -8.61 -16.80
C HIS A 363 -25.28 -8.56 -15.38
N ASN A 364 -25.03 -7.36 -14.86
CA ASN A 364 -24.55 -7.16 -13.50
C ASN A 364 -25.57 -7.67 -12.48
N LEU A 365 -26.84 -7.28 -12.63
CA LEU A 365 -27.89 -7.70 -11.72
C LEU A 365 -28.12 -9.22 -11.76
N LYS A 366 -27.98 -9.87 -12.92
CA LYS A 366 -27.97 -11.33 -13.02
C LYS A 366 -26.86 -11.95 -12.17
N GLY A 367 -25.64 -11.43 -12.28
CA GLY A 367 -24.49 -11.92 -11.51
C GLY A 367 -24.68 -11.78 -10.00
N VAL A 368 -25.13 -10.60 -9.56
CA VAL A 368 -25.36 -10.34 -8.14
C VAL A 368 -26.54 -11.16 -7.61
N SER A 369 -27.63 -11.30 -8.38
CA SER A 369 -28.80 -12.11 -8.00
C SER A 369 -28.45 -13.59 -7.80
N GLY A 370 -27.58 -14.14 -8.66
CA GLY A 370 -27.09 -15.51 -8.49
C GLY A 370 -26.20 -15.67 -7.25
N ASN A 371 -25.40 -14.65 -6.93
CA ASN A 371 -24.52 -14.66 -5.76
C ASN A 371 -25.28 -14.57 -4.42
N ILE A 372 -26.43 -13.90 -4.39
CA ILE A 372 -27.25 -13.78 -3.18
C ILE A 372 -28.34 -14.86 -3.07
N GLY A 373 -28.42 -15.82 -4.00
CA GLY A 373 -29.47 -16.83 -3.98
C GLY A 373 -30.87 -16.33 -4.42
N ALA A 374 -30.96 -15.20 -5.13
CA ALA A 374 -32.19 -14.68 -5.72
C ALA A 374 -32.49 -15.34 -7.08
N VAL A 375 -32.78 -16.65 -7.04
CA VAL A 375 -32.88 -17.52 -8.23
C VAL A 375 -33.93 -17.04 -9.24
N SER A 376 -35.06 -16.53 -8.75
CA SER A 376 -36.15 -16.03 -9.59
C SER A 376 -35.73 -14.76 -10.35
N LEU A 377 -35.01 -13.85 -9.70
CA LEU A 377 -34.47 -12.62 -10.31
C LEU A 377 -33.35 -12.95 -11.31
N GLU A 378 -32.44 -13.87 -10.97
CA GLU A 378 -31.38 -14.32 -11.87
C GLU A 378 -31.95 -14.90 -13.18
N ARG A 379 -32.98 -15.75 -13.08
CA ARG A 379 -33.65 -16.36 -14.23
C ARG A 379 -34.30 -15.30 -15.11
N PHE A 380 -34.99 -14.34 -14.51
CA PHE A 380 -35.66 -13.27 -15.24
C PHE A 380 -34.66 -12.32 -15.93
N CYS A 381 -33.55 -11.97 -15.26
CA CYS A 381 -32.46 -11.21 -15.89
C CYS A 381 -31.82 -11.95 -17.06
N ARG A 382 -31.72 -13.29 -16.99
CA ARG A 382 -31.23 -14.12 -18.11
C ARG A 382 -32.16 -14.04 -19.32
N GLU A 383 -33.48 -14.09 -19.11
CA GLU A 383 -34.47 -13.92 -20.17
C GLU A 383 -34.40 -12.53 -20.82
N MET A 384 -34.28 -11.48 -20.01
CA MET A 384 -34.10 -10.11 -20.52
C MET A 384 -32.77 -9.92 -21.26
N GLU A 385 -31.68 -10.52 -20.78
CA GLU A 385 -30.37 -10.46 -21.44
C GLU A 385 -30.40 -11.13 -22.82
N MET A 386 -31.16 -12.22 -22.99
CA MET A 386 -31.35 -12.88 -24.29
C MET A 386 -32.10 -11.98 -25.27
N SER A 387 -33.23 -11.39 -24.84
CA SER A 387 -34.01 -10.45 -25.66
C SER A 387 -33.17 -9.23 -26.10
N LEU A 388 -32.35 -8.69 -25.20
CA LEU A 388 -31.45 -7.57 -25.51
C LEU A 388 -30.31 -7.96 -26.48
N LYS A 389 -29.81 -9.20 -26.42
CA LYS A 389 -28.78 -9.72 -27.35
C LYS A 389 -29.31 -9.95 -28.77
N GLU A 390 -30.59 -10.26 -28.89
CA GLU A 390 -31.29 -10.37 -30.18
C GLU A 390 -31.65 -8.99 -30.79
N GLY A 391 -31.32 -7.90 -30.09
CA GLY A 391 -31.58 -6.52 -30.53
C GLY A 391 -33.04 -6.10 -30.38
N LEU A 392 -33.84 -6.85 -29.62
CA LEU A 392 -35.23 -6.53 -29.34
C LEU A 392 -35.29 -5.52 -28.19
N ALA A 393 -36.05 -4.44 -28.38
CA ALA A 393 -36.39 -3.53 -27.30
C ALA A 393 -37.27 -4.25 -26.27
N LEU A 394 -37.04 -3.99 -24.98
CA LEU A 394 -37.85 -4.59 -23.92
C LEU A 394 -39.26 -3.98 -23.96
N SER A 395 -40.29 -4.83 -23.92
CA SER A 395 -41.68 -4.36 -23.83
C SER A 395 -41.95 -3.76 -22.44
N GLU A 396 -42.88 -2.80 -22.36
CA GLU A 396 -43.32 -2.24 -21.07
C GLU A 396 -43.81 -3.33 -20.10
N THR A 397 -44.47 -4.37 -20.60
CA THR A 397 -44.89 -5.53 -19.80
C THR A 397 -43.71 -6.30 -19.18
N THR A 398 -42.56 -6.33 -19.86
CA THR A 398 -41.34 -6.97 -19.35
C THR A 398 -40.68 -6.08 -18.29
N LEU A 399 -40.72 -4.76 -18.48
CA LEU A 399 -40.19 -3.78 -17.52
C LEU A 399 -41.02 -3.72 -16.23
N ASP A 400 -42.34 -3.76 -16.33
CA ASP A 400 -43.23 -3.81 -15.16
C ASP A 400 -43.01 -5.10 -14.35
N ARG A 401 -42.84 -6.23 -15.05
CA ARG A 401 -42.54 -7.51 -14.41
C ARG A 401 -41.15 -7.54 -13.77
N PHE A 402 -40.17 -6.91 -14.39
CA PHE A 402 -38.83 -6.72 -13.82
C PHE A 402 -38.88 -5.91 -12.52
N GLU A 403 -39.58 -4.78 -12.55
CA GLU A 403 -39.72 -3.87 -11.41
C GLU A 403 -40.42 -4.54 -10.23
N MET A 404 -41.52 -5.26 -10.50
CA MET A 404 -42.22 -6.05 -9.48
C MET A 404 -41.32 -7.11 -8.86
N LEU A 405 -40.60 -7.89 -9.68
CA LEU A 405 -39.75 -8.98 -9.18
C LEU A 405 -38.55 -8.46 -8.38
N LEU A 406 -37.92 -7.36 -8.83
CA LEU A 406 -36.83 -6.71 -8.10
C LEU A 406 -37.32 -6.19 -6.74
N THR A 407 -38.49 -5.55 -6.72
CA THR A 407 -39.09 -5.02 -5.48
C THR A 407 -39.40 -6.13 -4.49
N MET A 408 -40.02 -7.23 -4.94
CA MET A 408 -40.30 -8.39 -4.10
C MET A 408 -39.02 -9.05 -3.56
N THR A 409 -37.97 -9.13 -4.39
CA THR A 409 -36.67 -9.67 -3.97
C THR A 409 -36.04 -8.81 -2.88
N ILE A 410 -36.05 -7.49 -3.03
CA ILE A 410 -35.53 -6.55 -2.03
C ILE A 410 -36.32 -6.64 -0.71
N GLN A 411 -37.65 -6.75 -0.78
CA GLN A 411 -38.49 -6.91 0.41
C GLN A 411 -38.18 -8.20 1.17
N ASN A 412 -37.95 -9.31 0.45
CA ASN A 412 -37.57 -10.57 1.08
C ASN A 412 -36.16 -10.51 1.68
N VAL A 413 -35.20 -9.90 1.00
CA VAL A 413 -33.85 -9.67 1.55
C VAL A 413 -33.91 -8.86 2.85
N LEU A 414 -34.69 -7.77 2.88
CA LEU A 414 -34.85 -6.95 4.09
C LEU A 414 -35.49 -7.72 5.24
N LYS A 415 -36.48 -8.58 4.95
CA LYS A 415 -37.13 -9.44 5.94
C LYS A 415 -36.15 -10.48 6.52
N GLU A 416 -35.30 -11.06 5.68
CA GLU A 416 -34.26 -12.03 6.10
C GLU A 416 -33.16 -11.36 6.93
N MET A 417 -32.69 -10.17 6.54
CA MET A 417 -31.77 -9.39 7.36
C MET A 417 -32.33 -9.09 8.75
N GLU A 418 -33.62 -8.75 8.85
CA GLU A 418 -34.28 -8.53 10.13
C GLU A 418 -34.37 -9.81 10.97
N GLN A 419 -34.62 -10.96 10.35
CA GLN A 419 -34.65 -12.26 11.04
C GLN A 419 -33.26 -12.67 11.55
N LEU A 420 -32.22 -12.56 10.72
CA LEU A 420 -30.83 -12.85 11.11
C LEU A 420 -30.36 -12.00 12.29
N ARG A 421 -30.70 -10.70 12.28
CA ARG A 421 -30.39 -9.78 13.40
C ARG A 421 -31.15 -10.12 14.68
N ARG A 422 -32.37 -10.65 14.58
CA ARG A 422 -33.15 -11.12 15.74
C ARG A 422 -32.59 -12.42 16.33
N THR A 423 -32.11 -13.35 15.50
CA THR A 423 -31.50 -14.61 15.97
C THR A 423 -30.15 -14.43 16.63
N LEU A 424 -29.40 -13.37 16.29
CA LEU A 424 -28.11 -13.03 16.93
C LEU A 424 -28.27 -12.25 18.24
N ALA A 425 -29.46 -11.69 18.51
CA ALA A 425 -29.76 -10.90 19.70
C ALA A 425 -30.36 -11.71 20.87
N THR A 426 -30.75 -12.96 20.62
CA THR A 426 -31.14 -13.98 21.63
C THR A 426 -29.98 -14.92 21.90
#